data_AF-V6Z0X7-F1
#
_entry.id   AF-V6Z0X7-F1
#
_cell.length_a   1.000
_cell.length_b   1.000
_cell.length_c   1.000
_cell.angle_alpha   90.00
_cell.angle_beta   90.00
_cell.angle_gamma   90.00
#
_symmetry.space_group_name_H-M   'P 1'
#
loop_
_entity.id
_entity.type
_entity.pdbx_description
1 polymer ?
#
loop_
_entity_poly.entity_id
_entity_poly.type
_entity_poly.pdbx_seq_one_letter_code
_entity_poly.pdbx_strand_id
1 'polypeptide(L)'
;CEDMRHQRGMKERYQKRKETIERLFGTAKEYHNLRYTRLRGKSNMEATVGLTLACLNMKKYSKIMAGIVFLICLKVAKVSPIIIMKVNEKTNWRFRPVCLQSEFK
;
A
#
# COMPACT_ATOMS: atom_id res chain seq x y z
N CYS A 1 -9.55 -9.85 -27.25
CA CYS A 1 -9.13 -9.92 -25.82
C CYS A 1 -7.78 -10.63 -25.64
N GLU A 2 -7.38 -11.52 -26.56
CA GLU A 2 -6.01 -12.06 -26.65
C GLU A 2 -4.99 -11.01 -27.14
N ASP A 3 -5.42 -10.00 -27.90
CA ASP A 3 -4.54 -8.99 -28.50
C ASP A 3 -3.81 -8.14 -27.44
N MET A 4 -4.47 -7.89 -26.30
CA MET A 4 -3.88 -7.18 -25.16
C MET A 4 -2.70 -7.93 -24.52
N ARG A 5 -2.59 -9.26 -24.68
CA ARG A 5 -1.43 -10.02 -24.16
C ARG A 5 -0.17 -9.82 -24.99
N HIS A 6 -0.33 -9.48 -26.27
CA HIS A 6 0.77 -9.32 -27.21
C HIS A 6 1.31 -7.87 -27.25
N GLN A 7 0.61 -6.93 -26.63
CA GLN A 7 1.03 -5.54 -26.52
C GLN A 7 2.29 -5.39 -25.63
N ARG A 8 3.22 -4.52 -26.06
CA ARG A 8 4.46 -4.22 -25.32
C ARG A 8 4.12 -3.71 -23.91
N GLY A 9 4.79 -4.25 -22.88
CA GLY A 9 4.51 -3.99 -21.46
C GLY A 9 3.39 -4.85 -20.85
N MET A 10 2.34 -5.19 -21.60
CA MET A 10 1.26 -6.05 -21.10
C MET A 10 1.70 -7.50 -20.99
N LYS A 11 2.53 -7.97 -21.94
CA LYS A 11 3.11 -9.33 -21.94
C LYS A 11 3.82 -9.66 -20.62
N GLU A 12 4.70 -8.77 -20.15
CA GLU A 12 5.42 -8.94 -18.88
C GLU A 12 4.48 -8.96 -17.68
N ARG A 13 3.46 -8.10 -17.67
CA ARG A 13 2.47 -8.03 -16.60
C ARG A 13 1.66 -9.33 -16.52
N TYR A 14 1.28 -9.89 -17.66
CA TYR A 14 0.62 -11.19 -17.73
C TYR A 14 1.53 -12.34 -17.30
N GLN A 15 2.81 -12.31 -17.66
CA GLN A 15 3.78 -13.30 -17.22
C GLN A 15 3.93 -13.30 -15.68
N LYS A 16 4.13 -12.12 -15.08
CA LYS A 16 4.21 -11.98 -13.61
C LYS A 16 2.92 -12.43 -12.91
N ARG A 17 1.76 -12.15 -13.51
CA ARG A 17 0.46 -12.61 -12.98
C ARG A 17 0.35 -14.13 -13.02
N LYS A 18 0.72 -14.77 -14.12
CA LYS A 18 0.71 -16.24 -14.25
C LYS A 18 1.55 -16.87 -13.13
N GLU A 19 2.79 -16.42 -13.00
CA GLU A 19 3.72 -16.91 -11.98
C GLU A 19 3.21 -16.67 -10.54
N THR A 20 2.63 -15.49 -10.29
CA THR A 20 2.03 -15.18 -8.98
C THR A 20 0.86 -16.10 -8.68
N ILE A 21 -0.02 -16.34 -9.65
CA ILE A 21 -1.19 -17.22 -9.51
C ILE A 21 -0.73 -18.66 -9.23
N GLU A 22 0.23 -19.18 -10.00
CA GLU A 22 0.77 -20.53 -9.81
C GLU A 22 1.40 -20.70 -8.42
N ARG A 23 2.20 -19.73 -7.96
CA ARG A 23 2.74 -19.73 -6.59
C ARG A 23 1.64 -19.71 -5.53
N LEU A 24 0.63 -18.84 -5.69
CA LEU A 24 -0.46 -18.71 -4.73
C LEU A 24 -1.23 -20.02 -4.58
N PHE A 25 -1.53 -20.67 -5.71
CA PHE A 25 -2.18 -21.98 -5.72
C PHE A 25 -1.29 -23.08 -5.16
N GLY A 26 0.02 -23.06 -5.42
CA GLY A 26 0.98 -23.98 -4.80
C GLY A 26 0.97 -23.87 -3.28
N THR A 27 1.09 -22.65 -2.75
CA THR A 27 1.01 -22.40 -1.30
C THR A 27 -0.32 -22.84 -0.72
N ALA A 28 -1.44 -22.55 -1.40
CA ALA A 28 -2.75 -22.93 -0.88
C ALA A 28 -2.97 -24.45 -0.88
N LYS A 29 -2.42 -25.17 -1.86
CA LYS A 29 -2.43 -26.64 -1.90
C LYS A 29 -1.69 -27.25 -0.72
N GLU A 30 -0.51 -26.73 -0.39
CA GLU A 30 0.35 -27.28 0.66
C GLU A 30 -0.02 -26.80 2.07
N TYR A 31 -0.09 -25.48 2.29
CA TYR A 31 -0.27 -24.90 3.63
C TYR A 31 -1.73 -24.84 4.09
N HIS A 32 -2.68 -24.84 3.15
CA HIS A 32 -4.12 -24.79 3.47
C HIS A 32 -4.84 -26.11 3.22
N ASN A 33 -4.08 -27.22 3.10
CA ASN A 33 -4.60 -28.59 2.92
C ASN A 33 -5.56 -28.75 1.73
N LEU A 34 -5.44 -27.90 0.70
CA LEU A 34 -6.29 -28.02 -0.50
C LEU A 34 -5.85 -29.16 -1.42
N ARG A 35 -4.64 -29.71 -1.25
CA ARG A 35 -4.20 -30.93 -1.95
C ARG A 35 -4.76 -32.20 -1.32
N TYR A 36 -4.66 -32.30 0.00
CA TYR A 36 -5.17 -33.43 0.78
C TYR A 36 -5.95 -32.90 1.97
N THR A 37 -7.26 -32.81 1.79
CA THR A 37 -8.17 -32.31 2.82
C THR A 37 -8.70 -33.46 3.68
N ARG A 38 -8.92 -33.17 4.95
CA ARG A 38 -9.63 -34.09 5.87
C ARG A 38 -11.13 -33.83 5.89
N LEU A 39 -11.58 -32.75 5.24
CA LEU A 39 -12.99 -32.37 5.17
C LEU A 39 -13.73 -33.28 4.20
N ARG A 40 -14.95 -33.67 4.56
CA ARG A 40 -15.85 -34.43 3.68
C ARG A 40 -17.02 -33.57 3.24
N GLY A 41 -17.46 -33.76 2.00
CA GLY A 41 -18.58 -33.04 1.40
C GLY A 41 -18.17 -31.79 0.63
N LYS A 42 -18.94 -31.51 -0.43
CA LYS A 42 -18.68 -30.40 -1.37
C LYS A 42 -18.80 -29.03 -0.70
N SER A 43 -19.85 -28.83 0.11
CA SER A 43 -20.11 -27.56 0.81
C SER A 43 -18.95 -27.15 1.74
N ASN A 44 -18.40 -28.09 2.51
CA ASN A 44 -17.28 -27.84 3.41
C ASN A 44 -16.00 -27.47 2.67
N MET A 45 -15.76 -28.07 1.51
CA MET A 45 -14.63 -27.72 0.64
C MET A 45 -14.80 -26.35 -0.01
N GLU A 46 -15.99 -26.03 -0.50
CA GLU A 46 -16.29 -24.72 -1.08
C GLU A 46 -16.12 -23.60 -0.05
N ALA A 47 -16.60 -23.80 1.17
CA ALA A 47 -16.42 -22.84 2.26
C ALA A 47 -14.93 -22.63 2.61
N THR A 48 -14.16 -23.72 2.69
CA THR A 48 -12.72 -23.66 3.02
C THR A 48 -11.91 -22.96 1.94
N VAL A 49 -12.18 -23.28 0.66
CA VAL A 49 -11.54 -22.61 -0.48
C VAL A 49 -11.92 -21.14 -0.53
N GLY A 50 -13.21 -20.82 -0.35
CA GLY A 50 -13.71 -19.44 -0.35
C GLY A 50 -13.07 -18.59 0.74
N LEU A 51 -13.00 -19.11 1.97
CA LEU A 51 -12.34 -18.45 3.10
C LEU A 51 -10.85 -18.24 2.83
N THR A 52 -10.16 -19.28 2.33
CA THR A 52 -8.73 -19.21 2.01
C THR A 52 -8.45 -18.12 0.98
N LEU A 53 -9.25 -18.06 -0.09
CA LEU A 53 -9.10 -17.05 -1.14
C LEU A 53 -9.41 -15.64 -0.63
N ALA A 54 -10.46 -15.48 0.19
CA ALA A 54 -10.78 -14.21 0.83
C ALA A 54 -9.61 -13.70 1.70
N CYS A 55 -9.04 -14.56 2.54
CA CYS A 55 -7.88 -14.23 3.36
C CYS A 55 -6.64 -13.85 2.53
N LEU A 56 -6.36 -14.57 1.44
CA LEU A 56 -5.24 -14.25 0.54
C LEU A 56 -5.43 -12.90 -0.15
N ASN A 57 -6.67 -12.56 -0.53
CA ASN A 57 -7.01 -11.26 -1.08
C ASN A 57 -6.84 -10.14 -0.04
N MET A 58 -7.33 -10.33 1.20
CA MET A 58 -7.13 -9.37 2.29
C MET A 58 -5.64 -9.13 2.60
N LYS A 59 -4.83 -10.20 2.61
CA LYS A 59 -3.36 -10.10 2.77
C LYS A 59 -2.72 -9.27 1.67
N LYS A 60 -3.19 -9.38 0.43
CA LYS A 60 -2.71 -8.55 -0.68
C LYS A 60 -3.06 -7.08 -0.47
N TYR A 61 -4.30 -6.78 -0.09
CA TYR A 61 -4.72 -5.39 0.20
C TYR A 61 -3.93 -4.78 1.36
N SER A 62 -3.76 -5.53 2.45
CA SER A 62 -2.96 -5.09 3.60
C SER A 62 -1.54 -4.68 3.21
N LYS A 63 -0.86 -5.47 2.36
CA LYS A 63 0.48 -5.13 1.86
C LYS A 63 0.50 -3.85 1.02
N ILE A 64 -0.52 -3.65 0.18
CA ILE A 64 -0.64 -2.42 -0.62
C ILE A 64 -0.84 -1.21 0.29
N MET A 65 -1.75 -1.32 1.27
CA MET A 65 -2.05 -0.25 2.22
C MET A 65 -0.83 0.09 3.07
N ALA A 66 -0.08 -0.89 3.56
CA ALA A 66 1.14 -0.66 4.32
C ALA A 66 2.18 0.13 3.50
N GLY A 67 2.33 -0.18 2.20
CA GLY A 67 3.20 0.58 1.30
C GLY A 67 2.74 2.04 1.13
N ILE A 68 1.43 2.26 0.97
CA ILE A 68 0.87 3.62 0.85
C ILE A 68 1.11 4.43 2.14
N VAL A 69 0.82 3.84 3.31
CA VAL A 69 1.03 4.48 4.62
C VAL A 69 2.51 4.83 4.80
N PHE A 70 3.43 3.93 4.43
CA PHE A 70 4.86 4.19 4.49
C PHE A 70 5.27 5.41 3.65
N LEU A 71 4.74 5.53 2.42
CA LEU A 71 5.01 6.69 1.55
C LEU A 71 4.45 7.99 2.14
N ILE A 72 3.26 7.94 2.77
CA ILE A 72 2.66 9.10 3.43
C ILE A 72 3.53 9.53 4.62
N CYS A 73 3.93 8.60 5.48
CA CYS A 73 4.81 8.90 6.62
C CYS A 73 6.14 9.52 6.19
N LEU A 74 6.76 9.01 5.13
CA LEU A 74 7.98 9.61 4.57
C LEU A 74 7.76 11.03 4.07
N LYS A 75 6.59 11.30 3.46
CA LYS A 75 6.24 12.62 2.95
C LYS A 75 5.97 13.62 4.08
N VAL A 76 5.26 13.19 5.12
CA VAL A 76 5.06 13.97 6.35
C VAL A 76 6.40 14.27 7.01
N ALA A 77 7.26 13.27 7.24
CA ALA A 77 8.57 13.46 7.85
C ALA A 77 9.48 14.43 7.07
N LYS A 78 9.39 14.48 5.74
CA LYS A 78 10.12 15.44 4.89
C LYS A 78 9.56 16.87 4.97
N VAL A 79 8.24 17.01 5.08
CA VAL A 79 7.55 18.32 5.06
C VAL A 79 7.51 18.96 6.45
N SER A 80 7.40 18.16 7.51
CA SER A 80 7.37 18.62 8.91
C SER A 80 8.50 19.60 9.28
N PRO A 81 9.80 19.33 9.01
CA PRO A 81 10.87 20.26 9.35
C PRO A 81 10.79 21.58 8.56
N ILE A 82 10.35 21.54 7.29
CA ILE A 82 10.19 22.73 6.46
C ILE A 82 9.07 23.63 7.01
N ILE A 83 7.95 23.04 7.45
CA ILE A 83 6.85 23.79 8.07
C ILE A 83 7.31 24.43 9.38
N ILE A 84 8.02 23.68 10.23
CA ILE A 84 8.54 24.19 11.51
C ILE A 84 9.48 25.37 11.27
N MET A 85 10.40 25.27 10.30
CA MET A 85 11.29 26.37 9.93
C MET A 85 10.52 27.60 9.45
N LYS A 86 9.50 27.43 8.59
CA LYS A 86 8.65 28.54 8.11
C LYS A 86 7.83 29.20 9.21
N VAL A 87 7.33 28.42 10.17
CA VAL A 87 6.60 28.93 11.34
C VAL A 87 7.54 29.71 12.26
N ASN A 88 8.75 29.20 12.51
CA ASN A 88 9.77 29.90 13.29
C ASN A 88 10.17 31.23 12.63
N GLU A 89 10.43 31.22 11.31
CA GLU A 89 10.68 32.44 10.53
C GLU A 89 9.53 33.45 10.68
N LYS A 90 8.28 33.02 10.52
CA LYS A 90 7.09 33.89 10.61
C LYS A 90 6.84 34.44 12.02
N THR A 91 7.13 33.67 13.06
CA THR A 91 7.08 34.14 14.47
C THR A 91 8.21 35.12 14.77
N ASN A 92 9.40 34.92 14.20
CA ASN A 92 10.53 35.85 14.30
C ASN A 92 10.22 37.20 13.62
N TRP A 93 9.60 37.21 12.43
CA TRP A 93 9.10 38.44 11.79
C TRP A 93 8.01 39.16 12.59
N ARG A 94 7.12 38.42 13.27
CA ARG A 94 6.07 39.00 14.14
C ARG A 94 6.62 39.61 15.43
N PHE A 95 7.75 39.13 15.93
CA PHE A 95 8.41 39.61 17.15
C PHE A 95 9.59 40.55 16.88
N ARG A 96 9.88 40.85 15.60
CA ARG A 96 10.80 41.93 15.25
C ARG A 96 10.12 43.24 15.65
N PRO A 97 10.65 44.02 16.61
CA PRO A 97 10.04 45.29 16.98
C PRO A 97 9.97 46.15 15.73
N VAL A 98 8.75 46.41 15.25
CA VAL A 98 8.48 47.42 14.23
C VAL A 98 9.02 48.70 14.84
N CYS A 99 10.16 49.18 14.32
CA CYS A 99 10.69 50.47 14.69
C CYS A 99 9.56 51.47 14.42
N LEU A 100 8.94 51.93 15.50
CA LEU A 100 7.99 53.03 15.51
C LEU A 100 8.76 54.23 14.97
N GLN A 101 8.53 54.50 13.69
CA GLN A 101 8.80 55.79 13.08
C GLN A 101 7.78 56.76 13.69
N SER A 102 8.15 57.34 14.82
CA SER A 102 7.49 58.50 15.40
C SER A 102 8.56 59.37 16.05
N GLU A 103 8.96 60.40 15.31
CA GLU A 103 9.07 61.79 15.77
C GLU A 103 9.32 61.95 17.28
N PHE A 104 10.52 62.39 17.69
CA PHE A 104 10.66 63.31 18.83
C PHE A 104 12.01 64.05 18.80
N LYS A 105 11.89 65.33 18.42
CA LYS A 105 12.76 66.49 18.67
C LYS A 105 13.87 66.83 17.69
#